data_AF-A0A0T7AA15-F1
#
_entry.id   AF-A0A0T7AA15-F1
#
_cell.length_a   1.000
_cell.length_b   1.000
_cell.length_c   1.000
_cell.angle_alpha   90.00
_cell.angle_beta   90.00
_cell.angle_gamma   90.00
#
_symmetry.space_group_name_H-M   'P 1'
#
loop_
_entity.id
_entity.type
_entity.pdbx_description
1 polymer ?
#
loop_
_entity_poly.entity_id
_entity_poly.type
_entity_poly.pdbx_seq_one_letter_code
_entity_poly.pdbx_strand_id
1 'polypeptide(L)'
;MKSTLRISLKSGERIFVNGAVLRVDRKVAVEFLNDVTFLLENHVLQPEDATTPLKQLYFIAQMILINPEGAEQSTAMFRKSVVMLLNCFKNEEILAELKRVDGLVTNGRAFEALKAIRGLYAIEDRILNTQEITPATVEQIRKEIAPWR
;
A
#
# COMPACT_ATOMS: atom_id res chain seq x y z
N MET A 1 -30.72 4.53 11.47
CA MET A 1 -29.73 3.48 11.83
C MET A 1 -28.48 3.77 11.02
N LYS A 2 -27.31 4.01 11.64
CA LYS A 2 -26.05 4.11 10.88
C LYS A 2 -25.85 2.77 10.18
N SER A 3 -25.54 2.78 8.87
CA SER A 3 -25.23 1.55 8.13
C SER A 3 -23.99 0.92 8.75
N THR A 4 -24.13 -0.25 9.37
CA THR A 4 -22.99 -1.02 9.87
C THR A 4 -22.23 -1.59 8.67
N LEU A 5 -20.90 -1.50 8.72
CA LEU A 5 -20.06 -2.07 7.68
C LEU A 5 -20.05 -3.59 7.84
N ARG A 6 -20.57 -4.32 6.86
CA ARG A 6 -20.63 -5.78 6.85
C ARG A 6 -19.69 -6.36 5.81
N ILE A 7 -18.76 -7.21 6.26
CA ILE A 7 -17.79 -7.92 5.43
C ILE A 7 -18.10 -9.41 5.46
N SER A 8 -18.02 -10.08 4.30
CA SER A 8 -18.10 -11.54 4.22
C SER A 8 -16.70 -12.12 4.01
N LEU A 9 -16.32 -13.10 4.83
CA LEU A 9 -15.03 -13.80 4.75
C LEU A 9 -15.27 -15.27 4.40
N LYS A 10 -14.43 -15.82 3.53
CA LYS A 10 -14.39 -17.25 3.18
C LYS A 10 -13.59 -18.03 4.23
N SER A 11 -13.78 -19.35 4.25
CA SER A 11 -12.96 -20.25 5.07
C SER A 11 -11.47 -20.03 4.82
N GLY A 12 -10.70 -19.83 5.88
CA GLY A 12 -9.26 -19.59 5.84
C GLY A 12 -8.85 -18.15 5.53
N GLU A 13 -9.77 -17.28 5.12
CA GLU A 13 -9.47 -15.89 4.73
C GLU A 13 -9.11 -15.03 5.94
N ARG A 14 -8.19 -14.09 5.72
CA ARG A 14 -7.73 -13.15 6.75
C ARG A 14 -8.26 -11.73 6.54
N ILE A 15 -8.47 -11.03 7.65
CA ILE A 15 -8.74 -9.60 7.70
C ILE A 15 -7.82 -8.95 8.72
N PHE A 16 -7.22 -7.83 8.33
CA PHE A 16 -6.39 -6.99 9.16
C PHE A 16 -7.24 -5.83 9.65
N VAL A 17 -7.36 -5.61 10.96
CA VAL A 17 -8.21 -4.59 11.57
C VAL A 17 -7.45 -3.89 12.68
N ASN A 18 -7.17 -2.59 12.54
CA ASN A 18 -6.44 -1.79 13.53
C ASN A 18 -5.16 -2.49 14.06
N GLY A 19 -4.43 -3.20 13.19
CA GLY A 19 -3.23 -3.95 13.55
C GLY A 19 -3.44 -5.40 14.01
N ALA A 20 -4.66 -5.80 14.36
CA ALA A 20 -4.98 -7.20 14.64
C ALA A 20 -5.21 -7.97 13.34
N VAL A 21 -4.80 -9.25 13.32
CA VAL A 21 -5.08 -10.16 12.20
C VAL A 21 -6.08 -11.21 12.67
N LEU A 22 -7.23 -11.29 11.99
CA LEU A 22 -8.24 -12.29 12.24
C LEU A 22 -8.27 -13.27 11.08
N ARG A 23 -8.37 -14.56 11.38
CA ARG A 23 -8.59 -15.64 10.39
C ARG A 23 -9.84 -16.40 10.79
N VAL A 24 -10.68 -16.72 9.80
CA VAL A 24 -11.90 -17.49 10.02
C VAL A 24 -11.72 -18.94 9.58
N ASP A 25 -12.31 -19.88 10.29
CA ASP A 25 -12.24 -21.33 10.00
C ASP A 25 -13.34 -21.79 9.03
N ARG A 26 -14.36 -20.95 8.81
CA ARG A 26 -15.48 -21.18 7.90
C ARG A 26 -16.00 -19.85 7.36
N LYS A 27 -16.93 -19.93 6.40
CA LYS A 27 -17.58 -18.72 5.84
C LYS A 27 -18.40 -18.01 6.92
N VAL A 28 -18.11 -16.72 7.14
CA VAL A 28 -18.82 -15.89 8.12
C VAL A 28 -19.08 -14.48 7.57
N ALA A 29 -20.05 -13.78 8.16
CA ALA A 29 -20.21 -12.35 7.99
C ALA A 29 -19.83 -11.64 9.30
N VAL A 30 -18.96 -10.64 9.19
CA VAL A 30 -18.51 -9.80 10.31
C VAL A 30 -19.11 -8.42 10.12
N GLU A 31 -19.71 -7.87 11.17
CA GLU A 31 -20.23 -6.50 11.19
C GLU A 31 -19.38 -5.66 12.13
N PHE A 32 -18.90 -4.52 11.62
CA PHE A 32 -18.25 -3.51 12.43
C PHE A 32 -19.31 -2.52 12.93
N LEU A 33 -19.40 -2.40 14.25
CA LEU A 33 -20.34 -1.50 14.92
C LEU A 33 -19.78 -0.08 15.10
N ASN A 34 -18.48 0.10 14.82
CA ASN A 34 -17.74 1.36 14.90
C ASN A 34 -16.93 1.58 13.61
N ASP A 35 -16.41 2.79 13.43
CA ASP A 35 -15.46 3.08 12.38
C ASP A 35 -14.16 2.31 12.63
N VAL A 36 -13.69 1.59 11.61
CA VAL A 36 -12.49 0.74 11.68
C VAL A 36 -11.62 0.94 10.45
N THR A 37 -10.31 0.88 10.65
CA THR A 37 -9.36 0.74 9.55
C THR A 37 -9.10 -0.75 9.33
N PHE A 38 -9.31 -1.22 8.09
CA PHE A 38 -9.09 -2.63 7.77
C PHE A 38 -8.52 -2.83 6.36
N LEU A 39 -7.89 -3.98 6.17
CA LEU A 39 -7.53 -4.53 4.87
C LEU A 39 -7.92 -6.01 4.80
N LEU A 40 -8.46 -6.42 3.65
CA LEU A 40 -8.66 -7.84 3.33
C LEU A 40 -7.36 -8.44 2.82
N GLU A 41 -7.17 -9.75 3.03
CA GLU A 41 -5.96 -10.49 2.61
C GLU A 41 -5.59 -10.24 1.13
N ASN A 42 -6.55 -10.24 0.21
CA ASN A 42 -6.29 -9.99 -1.22
C ASN A 42 -5.82 -8.55 -1.56
N HIS A 43 -5.93 -7.63 -0.61
CA HIS A 43 -5.41 -6.27 -0.69
C HIS A 43 -4.10 -6.10 0.08
N VAL A 44 -3.66 -7.11 0.82
CA VAL A 44 -2.37 -7.08 1.52
C VAL A 44 -1.28 -7.58 0.58
N LEU A 45 -0.31 -6.73 0.30
CA LEU A 45 0.89 -7.08 -0.44
C LEU A 45 1.91 -7.68 0.54
N GLN A 46 2.46 -8.85 0.22
CA GLN A 46 3.53 -9.44 1.01
C GLN A 46 4.87 -8.76 0.71
N PRO A 47 5.81 -8.71 1.68
CA PRO A 47 7.13 -8.08 1.49
C PRO A 47 7.88 -8.62 0.26
N GLU A 48 7.81 -9.92 0.02
CA GLU A 48 8.43 -10.61 -1.12
C GLU A 48 7.85 -10.19 -2.47
N ASP A 49 6.58 -9.76 -2.51
CA ASP A 49 5.89 -9.31 -3.72
C ASP A 49 6.13 -7.82 -4.01
N ALA A 50 6.74 -7.07 -3.09
CA ALA A 50 7.12 -5.67 -3.24
C ALA A 50 8.36 -5.50 -4.14
N THR A 51 8.27 -6.01 -5.38
CA THR A 51 9.40 -6.15 -6.30
C THR A 51 9.63 -4.95 -7.20
N THR A 52 8.67 -4.03 -7.31
CA THR A 52 8.73 -2.83 -8.16
C THR A 52 8.60 -1.54 -7.32
N PRO A 53 9.11 -0.40 -7.79
CA PRO A 53 9.06 0.86 -7.05
C PRO A 53 7.66 1.26 -6.54
N LEU A 54 6.60 1.11 -7.33
CA LEU A 54 5.23 1.44 -6.90
C LEU A 54 4.63 0.36 -5.99
N LYS A 55 4.98 -0.91 -6.17
CA LYS A 55 4.59 -1.97 -5.20
C LYS A 55 5.25 -1.75 -3.84
N GLN A 56 6.49 -1.28 -3.84
CA GLN A 56 7.20 -0.88 -2.63
C GLN A 56 6.53 0.32 -1.95
N LEU A 57 6.15 1.34 -2.72
CA LEU A 57 5.39 2.47 -2.19
C LEU A 57 4.03 2.03 -1.60
N TYR A 58 3.33 1.13 -2.30
CA TYR A 58 2.07 0.53 -1.82
C TYR A 58 2.28 -0.20 -0.49
N PHE A 59 3.34 -1.01 -0.39
CA PHE A 59 3.67 -1.74 0.83
C PHE A 59 3.86 -0.79 2.01
N ILE A 60 4.62 0.30 1.84
CA ILE A 60 4.83 1.30 2.89
C ILE A 60 3.51 1.98 3.28
N ALA A 61 2.68 2.38 2.30
CA ALA A 61 1.36 2.96 2.57
C ALA A 61 0.43 1.99 3.30
N GLN A 62 0.52 0.69 3.01
CA GLN A 62 -0.23 -0.35 3.69
C GLN A 62 0.17 -0.43 5.16
N MET A 63 1.46 -0.33 5.48
CA MET A 63 1.94 -0.38 6.86
C MET A 63 1.38 0.76 7.71
N ILE A 64 1.11 1.93 7.12
CA ILE A 64 0.41 3.03 7.80
C ILE A 64 -0.98 2.59 8.31
N LEU A 65 -1.66 1.68 7.59
CA LEU A 65 -3.01 1.20 7.95
C LEU A 65 -2.99 0.00 8.90
N ILE A 66 -2.04 -0.93 8.73
CA ILE A 66 -2.05 -2.23 9.42
C ILE A 66 -1.01 -2.35 10.53
N ASN A 67 -0.15 -1.35 10.73
CA ASN A 67 0.78 -1.31 11.85
C ASN A 67 0.64 0.03 12.60
N PRO A 68 -0.32 0.14 13.53
CA PRO A 68 -0.58 1.40 14.23
C PRO A 68 0.62 1.89 15.06
N GLU A 69 1.41 0.97 15.63
CA GLU A 69 2.62 1.32 16.40
C GLU A 69 3.71 1.93 15.52
N GLY A 70 3.84 1.46 14.28
CA GLY A 70 4.81 1.94 13.29
C GLY A 70 4.26 2.98 12.30
N ALA A 71 3.05 3.51 12.51
CA ALA A 71 2.37 4.33 11.50
C ALA A 71 3.10 5.64 11.20
N GLU A 72 3.65 6.31 12.22
CA GLU A 72 4.41 7.56 12.03
C GLU A 72 5.70 7.32 11.24
N GLN A 73 6.46 6.28 11.60
CA GLN A 73 7.66 5.88 10.88
C GLN A 73 7.35 5.50 9.43
N SER A 74 6.28 4.73 9.20
CA SER A 74 5.81 4.34 7.87
C SER A 74 5.40 5.55 7.05
N THR A 75 4.75 6.54 7.66
CA THR A 75 4.38 7.81 7.00
C THR A 75 5.62 8.62 6.61
N ALA A 76 6.61 8.71 7.49
CA ALA A 76 7.87 9.39 7.20
C ALA A 76 8.63 8.70 6.05
N MET A 77 8.66 7.37 6.05
CA MET A 77 9.26 6.58 4.97
C MET A 77 8.49 6.76 3.66
N PHE A 78 7.15 6.73 3.70
CA PHE A 78 6.30 6.96 2.54
C PHE A 78 6.62 8.29 1.84
N ARG A 79 6.70 9.39 2.62
CA ARG A 79 7.03 10.72 2.07
C ARG A 79 8.41 10.74 1.41
N LYS A 80 9.42 10.11 2.02
CA LYS A 80 10.76 9.99 1.42
C LYS A 80 10.71 9.21 0.12
N SER A 81 10.00 8.08 0.09
CA SER A 81 9.83 7.27 -1.11
C SER A 81 9.12 8.02 -2.22
N VAL A 82 8.05 8.79 -1.92
CA VAL A 82 7.39 9.62 -2.94
C VAL A 82 8.36 10.62 -3.55
N VAL A 83 9.13 11.36 -2.73
CA VAL A 83 10.11 12.34 -3.23
C VAL A 83 11.15 11.67 -4.13
N MET A 84 11.65 10.50 -3.74
CA MET A 84 12.59 9.74 -4.57
C MET A 84 11.96 9.31 -5.89
N LEU A 85 10.73 8.79 -5.86
CA LEU A 85 10.01 8.33 -7.05
C LEU A 85 9.68 9.47 -8.02
N LEU A 86 9.34 10.66 -7.51
CA LEU A 86 9.14 11.86 -8.31
C LEU A 86 10.40 12.28 -9.10
N ASN A 87 11.59 11.97 -8.58
CA ASN A 87 12.85 12.22 -9.27
C ASN A 87 13.25 11.09 -10.24
N CYS A 88 12.69 9.88 -10.06
CA CYS A 88 13.06 8.70 -10.84
C CYS A 88 12.17 8.48 -12.07
N PHE A 89 10.87 8.71 -11.94
CA PHE A 89 9.93 8.57 -13.05
C PHE A 89 9.94 9.82 -13.96
N LYS A 90 9.74 9.59 -15.26
CA LYS A 90 9.53 10.66 -16.26
C LYS A 90 8.11 10.72 -16.80
N ASN A 91 7.36 9.62 -16.65
CA ASN A 91 5.99 9.52 -17.10
C ASN A 91 5.08 10.50 -16.33
N GLU A 92 4.44 11.41 -17.05
CA GLU A 92 3.65 12.50 -16.46
C GLU A 92 2.45 12.00 -15.65
N GLU A 93 1.82 10.90 -16.05
CA GLU A 93 0.69 10.31 -15.36
C GLU A 93 1.11 9.76 -13.99
N ILE A 94 2.22 9.01 -13.94
CA ILE A 94 2.80 8.55 -12.67
C ILE A 94 3.18 9.75 -11.78
N LEU A 95 3.83 10.78 -12.33
CA LEU A 95 4.25 11.95 -11.56
C LEU A 95 3.05 12.73 -10.98
N ALA A 96 1.97 12.88 -11.74
CA ALA A 96 0.75 13.52 -11.28
C ALA A 96 0.09 12.71 -10.15
N GLU A 97 -0.01 11.39 -10.32
CA GLU A 97 -0.58 10.52 -9.30
C GLU A 97 0.29 10.44 -8.04
N LEU A 98 1.62 10.45 -8.17
CA LEU A 98 2.54 10.49 -7.02
C LEU A 98 2.31 11.73 -6.14
N LYS A 99 2.08 12.91 -6.74
CA LYS A 99 1.71 14.13 -6.00
C LYS A 99 0.34 13.99 -5.33
N ARG A 100 -0.62 13.36 -6.01
CA ARG A 100 -1.96 13.11 -5.46
C ARG A 100 -1.91 12.18 -4.25
N VAL A 101 -1.14 11.09 -4.31
CA VAL A 101 -1.05 10.12 -3.21
C VAL A 101 -0.33 10.67 -1.99
N ASP A 102 0.66 11.55 -2.17
CA ASP A 102 1.28 12.29 -1.07
C ASP A 102 0.25 13.14 -0.31
N GLY A 103 -0.59 13.87 -1.06
CA GLY A 103 -1.70 14.62 -0.51
C GLY A 103 -2.72 13.74 0.23
N LEU A 104 -3.05 12.56 -0.32
CA LEU A 104 -3.97 11.62 0.32
C LEU A 104 -3.42 11.11 1.66
N VAL A 105 -2.18 10.64 1.69
CA VAL A 105 -1.56 10.12 2.92
C VAL A 105 -1.41 11.22 3.96
N THR A 106 -1.00 12.43 3.56
CA THR A 106 -0.89 13.58 4.48
C THR A 106 -2.22 13.95 5.14
N ASN A 107 -3.34 13.73 4.44
CA ASN A 107 -4.69 13.96 4.98
C ASN A 107 -5.29 12.71 5.66
N GLY A 108 -4.50 11.67 5.98
CA GLY A 108 -4.97 10.45 6.64
C GLY A 108 -5.78 9.51 5.75
N ARG A 109 -5.80 9.73 4.43
CA ARG A 109 -6.58 8.95 3.44
C ARG A 109 -5.72 7.86 2.80
N ALA A 110 -4.94 7.13 3.60
CA ALA A 110 -3.99 6.12 3.11
C ALA A 110 -4.68 4.96 2.34
N PHE A 111 -5.92 4.60 2.67
CA PHE A 111 -6.67 3.60 1.90
C PHE A 111 -6.92 4.04 0.45
N GLU A 112 -7.16 5.32 0.22
CA GLU A 112 -7.34 5.85 -1.13
C GLU A 112 -6.01 5.96 -1.87
N ALA A 113 -4.93 6.22 -1.15
CA ALA A 113 -3.57 6.16 -1.70
C ALA A 113 -3.26 4.75 -2.20
N LEU A 114 -3.62 3.68 -1.47
CA LEU A 114 -3.43 2.30 -1.93
C LEU A 114 -4.14 2.03 -3.26
N LYS A 115 -5.39 2.46 -3.40
CA LYS A 115 -6.15 2.31 -4.65
C LYS A 115 -5.48 3.05 -5.82
N ALA A 116 -5.05 4.27 -5.56
CA ALA A 116 -4.34 5.10 -6.54
C ALA A 116 -3.05 4.45 -7.02
N ILE A 117 -2.18 4.03 -6.08
CA ILE A 117 -0.90 3.39 -6.38
C ILE A 117 -1.12 2.10 -7.17
N ARG A 118 -2.09 1.26 -6.77
CA ARG A 118 -2.40 0.01 -7.48
C ARG A 118 -2.89 0.24 -8.91
N GLY A 119 -3.56 1.37 -9.17
CA GLY A 119 -3.97 1.77 -10.52
C GLY A 119 -2.79 2.03 -11.47
N LEU A 120 -1.63 2.40 -10.94
CA LEU A 120 -0.43 2.71 -11.71
C LEU A 120 0.40 1.48 -12.10
N TYR A 121 0.14 0.30 -11.52
CA TYR A 121 0.97 -0.89 -11.73
C TYR A 121 1.10 -1.28 -13.21
N ALA A 122 0.02 -1.20 -13.98
CA ALA A 122 0.06 -1.52 -15.41
C ALA A 122 0.92 -0.53 -16.21
N ILE A 123 1.02 0.72 -15.76
CA ILE A 123 1.85 1.74 -16.41
C ILE A 123 3.31 1.52 -16.03
N GLU A 124 3.59 1.30 -14.75
CA GLU A 124 4.93 0.96 -14.25
C GLU A 124 5.48 -0.29 -14.95
N ASP A 125 4.68 -1.36 -15.07
CA ASP A 125 5.11 -2.59 -15.73
C ASP A 125 5.50 -2.33 -17.19
N ARG A 126 4.79 -1.46 -17.92
CA ARG A 126 5.17 -1.08 -19.29
C ARG A 126 6.49 -0.31 -19.32
N ILE A 127 6.69 0.63 -18.40
CA ILE A 127 7.91 1.45 -18.28
C ILE A 127 9.12 0.58 -17.95
N LEU A 128 8.98 -0.33 -16.98
CA LEU A 128 10.05 -1.24 -16.56
C LEU A 128 10.43 -2.22 -17.68
N ASN A 129 9.45 -2.72 -18.44
CA ASN A 129 9.70 -3.60 -19.58
C ASN A 129 10.33 -2.85 -20.78
N THR A 130 10.24 -1.52 -20.83
CA THR A 130 10.79 -0.69 -21.91
C THR A 130 12.14 -0.04 -21.53
N GLN A 131 12.73 -0.41 -20.38
CA GLN A 131 14.02 0.10 -19.86
C GLN A 131 14.09 1.62 -19.61
N GLU A 132 13.01 2.26 -19.20
CA GLU A 132 13.07 3.69 -18.82
C GLU A 132 13.59 3.95 -17.39
N ILE A 133 13.86 2.90 -16.61
CA ILE A 133 14.41 2.99 -15.24
C ILE A 133 15.69 2.14 -15.16
N THR A 134 16.78 2.75 -14.71
CA THR A 134 18.06 2.03 -14.62
C THR A 134 18.01 0.96 -13.51
N PRO A 135 18.63 -0.21 -13.70
CA PRO A 135 18.70 -1.26 -12.68
C PRO A 135 19.31 -0.79 -11.34
N ALA A 136 20.20 0.21 -11.37
CA ALA A 136 20.82 0.80 -10.19
C ALA A 136 19.80 1.52 -9.28
N THR A 137 18.82 2.21 -9.87
CA THR A 137 17.74 2.87 -9.13
C THR A 137 16.89 1.85 -8.38
N VAL A 138 16.49 0.76 -9.03
CA VAL A 138 15.67 -0.31 -8.43
C VAL A 138 16.38 -0.96 -7.24
N GLU A 139 17.68 -1.19 -7.35
CA GLU A 139 18.49 -1.77 -6.27
C GLU A 139 18.65 -0.82 -5.08
N GLN A 140 18.70 0.49 -5.31
CA GLN A 140 18.74 1.48 -4.23
C GLN A 140 17.44 1.48 -3.41
N ILE A 141 16.28 1.39 -4.06
CA ILE A 141 15.00 1.27 -3.34
C ILE A 141 14.93 -0.02 -2.52
N ARG A 142 15.39 -1.14 -3.10
CA ARG A 142 15.47 -2.42 -2.37
C ARG A 142 16.32 -2.32 -1.11
N LYS A 143 17.47 -1.64 -1.16
CA LYS A 143 18.34 -1.45 0.01
C LYS A 143 17.71 -0.59 1.09
N GLU A 144 16.94 0.42 0.74
CA GLU A 144 16.20 1.24 1.71
C GLU A 144 15.05 0.47 2.40
N ILE A 145 14.52 -0.56 1.73
CA ILE A 145 13.41 -1.40 2.24
C ILE A 145 13.93 -2.68 2.92
N ALA A 146 15.20 -3.04 2.72
CA ALA A 146 15.86 -4.18 3.37
C ALA A 146 15.79 -4.25 4.91
N PRO A 147 15.67 -3.15 5.68
CA PRO A 147 15.53 -3.23 7.14
C PRO A 147 14.27 -3.96 7.64
N TRP A 148 13.35 -4.31 6.74
CA TRP A 148 12.05 -4.91 7.03
C TRP A 148 11.94 -6.38 6.58
N ARG A 149 13.07 -7.03 6.24
CA ARG A 149 13.16 -8.49 6.10
C ARG A 149 13.49 -9.17 7.42
#